data_AF-A0AAJ6DE92-F1
#
_entry.id   AF-A0AAJ6DE92-F1
#
_cell.length_a   1.000
_cell.length_b   1.000
_cell.length_c   1.000
_cell.angle_alpha   90.00
_cell.angle_beta   90.00
_cell.angle_gamma   90.00
#
_symmetry.space_group_name_H-M   'P 1'
#
loop_
_entity.id
_entity.type
_entity.pdbx_description
1 polymer ?
#
loop_
_entity_poly.entity_id
_entity_poly.type
_entity_poly.pdbx_seq_one_letter_code
_entity_poly.pdbx_strand_id
1 'polypeptide(L)'
;MTKSRKTAEPAPAPEPTPEPASEPVPCPDVAATAAAFLDGQQITTTQCGLCGTEIAGVNGRYSCGVCGWTNPWWEGTSTLPGATDYDQG
;
A
#
# COMPACT_ATOMS: atom_id res chain seq x y z
N MET A 1 -32.34 -39.06 -35.42
CA MET A 1 -31.74 -37.81 -34.90
C MET A 1 -30.98 -38.15 -33.62
N THR A 2 -29.69 -38.45 -33.72
CA THR A 2 -28.85 -38.92 -32.60
C THR A 2 -28.05 -37.75 -32.04
N LYS A 3 -28.26 -37.38 -30.77
CA LYS A 3 -27.46 -36.36 -30.07
C LYS A 3 -26.15 -36.98 -29.59
N SER A 4 -25.03 -36.59 -30.18
CA SER A 4 -23.69 -36.88 -29.66
C SER A 4 -23.47 -36.12 -28.35
N ARG A 5 -23.13 -36.83 -27.27
CA ARG A 5 -22.64 -36.20 -26.04
C ARG A 5 -21.16 -35.87 -26.25
N LYS A 6 -20.80 -34.60 -26.06
CA LYS A 6 -19.41 -34.13 -26.08
C LYS A 6 -18.76 -34.52 -24.77
N THR A 7 -17.80 -35.44 -24.84
CA THR A 7 -16.89 -35.75 -23.73
C THR A 7 -16.13 -34.47 -23.38
N ALA A 8 -16.19 -34.06 -22.12
CA ALA A 8 -15.30 -33.05 -21.59
C ALA A 8 -13.93 -33.70 -21.35
N GLU A 9 -12.88 -33.11 -21.88
CA GLU A 9 -11.50 -33.41 -21.47
C GLU A 9 -11.36 -33.16 -19.97
N PRO A 10 -10.63 -34.02 -19.24
CA PRO A 10 -10.35 -33.78 -17.84
C PRO A 10 -9.55 -32.48 -17.70
N ALA A 11 -9.93 -31.65 -16.72
CA ALA A 11 -9.17 -30.45 -16.39
C ALA A 11 -7.71 -30.82 -16.07
N PRO A 12 -6.73 -30.01 -16.48
CA PRO A 12 -5.35 -30.21 -16.05
C PRO A 12 -5.30 -30.16 -14.51
N ALA A 13 -4.44 -30.99 -13.92
CA ALA A 13 -4.17 -30.92 -12.49
C ALA A 13 -3.77 -29.48 -12.12
N PRO A 14 -4.17 -28.96 -10.94
CA PRO A 14 -3.67 -27.66 -10.50
C PRO A 14 -2.15 -27.72 -10.45
N GLU A 15 -1.48 -26.74 -11.08
CA GLU A 15 -0.05 -26.54 -10.89
C GLU A 15 0.25 -26.44 -9.39
N PRO A 16 1.39 -26.98 -8.91
CA PRO A 16 1.78 -26.78 -7.53
C PRO A 16 1.86 -25.27 -7.27
N THR A 17 1.11 -24.78 -6.27
CA THR A 17 1.32 -23.44 -5.75
C THR A 17 2.82 -23.30 -5.45
N PRO A 18 3.52 -22.29 -5.99
CA PRO A 18 4.91 -22.09 -5.62
C PRO A 18 4.96 -21.93 -4.09
N GLU A 19 5.76 -22.77 -3.43
CA GLU A 19 6.16 -22.49 -2.05
C GLU A 19 6.68 -21.04 -2.01
N PRO A 20 6.30 -20.24 -0.99
CA PRO A 20 6.84 -18.89 -0.89
C PRO A 20 8.35 -19.02 -0.85
N ALA A 21 9.01 -18.55 -1.92
CA ALA A 21 10.46 -18.43 -1.95
C ALA A 21 10.85 -17.69 -0.67
N SER A 22 11.78 -18.25 0.11
CA SER A 22 12.24 -17.61 1.34
C SER A 22 12.65 -16.18 1.02
N GLU A 23 11.86 -15.22 1.49
CA GLU A 23 12.12 -13.80 1.24
C GLU A 23 13.53 -13.49 1.77
N PRO A 24 14.37 -12.76 1.02
CA PRO A 24 15.70 -12.43 1.49
C PRO A 24 15.56 -11.56 2.74
N VAL A 25 16.03 -12.09 3.87
CA VAL A 25 16.07 -11.35 5.13
C VAL A 25 16.98 -10.13 4.93
N PRO A 26 16.50 -8.90 5.14
CA PRO A 26 17.35 -7.72 5.02
C PRO A 26 18.49 -7.78 6.03
N CYS A 27 19.67 -7.29 5.63
CA CYS A 27 20.77 -7.08 6.58
C CYS A 27 20.29 -6.19 7.74
N PRO A 28 20.84 -6.38 8.96
CA PRO A 28 20.37 -5.68 10.15
C PRO A 28 20.39 -4.16 10.01
N ASP A 29 21.37 -3.59 9.30
CA ASP A 29 21.42 -2.15 9.01
C ASP A 29 20.22 -1.66 8.20
N VAL A 30 19.84 -2.39 7.15
CA VAL A 30 18.67 -2.06 6.32
C VAL A 30 17.39 -2.16 7.15
N ALA A 31 17.28 -3.20 7.98
CA ALA A 31 16.14 -3.36 8.88
C ALA A 31 16.05 -2.22 9.91
N ALA A 32 17.19 -1.77 10.44
CA ALA A 32 17.24 -0.65 11.38
C ALA A 32 16.84 0.68 10.71
N THR A 33 17.31 0.95 9.49
CA THR A 33 16.90 2.15 8.73
C THR A 33 15.41 2.13 8.41
N ALA A 34 14.87 0.98 7.98
CA ALA A 34 13.44 0.84 7.71
C ALA A 34 12.60 1.02 8.99
N ALA A 35 13.03 0.46 10.12
CA ALA A 35 12.35 0.65 11.40
C ALA A 35 12.30 2.13 11.81
N ALA A 36 13.42 2.85 11.68
CA ALA A 36 13.46 4.28 11.95
C ALA A 36 12.54 5.10 11.02
N PHE A 37 12.46 4.73 9.74
CA PHE A 37 11.52 5.37 8.80
C PHE A 37 10.05 5.15 9.21
N LEU A 38 9.71 3.92 9.57
CA LEU A 38 8.35 3.52 9.96
C LEU A 38 7.92 4.14 11.30
N ASP A 39 8.84 4.32 12.26
CA ASP A 39 8.57 5.00 13.53
C ASP A 39 8.07 6.44 13.33
N GLY A 40 8.54 7.09 12.25
CA GLY A 40 8.08 8.40 11.83
C GLY A 40 6.75 8.42 11.06
N GLN A 41 6.11 7.28 10.77
CA GLN A 41 4.84 7.21 10.02
C GLN A 41 3.64 7.07 10.97
N GLN A 42 3.14 8.18 11.47
CA GLN A 42 1.98 8.17 12.38
C GLN A 42 0.67 8.12 11.60
N ILE A 43 -0.20 7.16 11.92
CA ILE A 43 -1.58 7.13 11.43
C ILE A 43 -2.44 8.04 12.32
N THR A 44 -3.09 9.03 11.71
CA THR A 44 -3.99 9.96 12.38
C THR A 44 -5.36 9.97 11.71
N THR A 45 -6.39 10.42 12.42
CA THR A 45 -7.75 10.55 11.88
C THR A 45 -8.24 11.99 11.94
N THR A 46 -9.12 12.36 11.00
CA THR A 46 -9.79 13.66 10.94
C THR A 46 -11.12 13.56 10.19
N GLN A 47 -11.91 14.62 10.18
CA GLN A 47 -13.06 14.75 9.27
C GLN A 47 -12.63 15.36 7.94
N CYS A 48 -13.18 14.85 6.84
CA CYS A 48 -13.00 15.43 5.52
C CYS A 48 -13.51 16.87 5.48
N GLY A 49 -12.65 17.81 5.05
CA GLY A 49 -13.00 19.23 4.98
C GLY A 49 -14.11 19.58 3.97
N LEU A 50 -14.50 18.64 3.10
CA LEU A 50 -15.56 18.82 2.11
C LEU A 50 -16.87 18.09 2.49
N CYS A 51 -16.82 16.79 2.75
CA CYS A 51 -18.01 15.96 2.98
C CYS A 51 -18.21 15.48 4.43
N GLY A 52 -17.29 15.82 5.35
CA GLY A 52 -17.38 15.47 6.77
C GLY A 52 -17.09 14.01 7.12
N THR A 53 -16.87 13.12 6.14
CA THR A 53 -16.51 11.72 6.38
C THR A 53 -15.24 11.61 7.21
N GLU A 54 -15.23 10.73 8.22
CA GLU A 54 -14.00 10.41 8.95
C GLU A 54 -13.01 9.69 8.03
N ILE A 55 -11.76 10.17 8.01
CA ILE A 55 -10.69 9.67 7.16
C ILE A 55 -9.42 9.50 7.98
N ALA A 56 -8.68 8.44 7.67
CA ALA A 56 -7.33 8.22 8.18
C ALA A 56 -6.30 8.80 7.20
N GLY A 57 -5.16 9.23 7.74
CA GLY A 57 -4.03 9.75 6.99
C GLY A 57 -2.71 9.43 7.67
N VAL A 58 -1.60 9.70 6.97
CA VAL A 58 -0.25 9.55 7.52
C VAL A 58 0.33 10.93 7.78
N ASN A 59 0.80 11.19 8.99
CA ASN A 59 1.46 12.44 9.37
C ASN A 59 0.65 13.70 8.99
N GLY A 60 -0.67 13.67 9.24
CA GLY A 60 -1.57 14.79 8.91
C GLY A 60 -1.85 15.00 7.43
N ARG A 61 -1.50 14.04 6.56
CA ARG A 61 -1.83 14.06 5.12
C ARG A 61 -3.04 13.19 4.86
N TYR A 62 -4.10 13.81 4.37
CA TYR A 62 -5.42 13.18 4.27
C TYR A 62 -5.91 13.19 2.83
N SER A 63 -6.56 12.10 2.42
CA SER A 63 -7.25 11.99 1.13
C SER A 63 -8.56 11.26 1.32
N CYS A 64 -9.66 11.87 0.87
CA CYS A 64 -10.99 11.32 1.04
C CYS A 64 -11.36 10.44 -0.16
N GLY A 65 -11.46 9.13 0.07
CA GLY A 65 -11.91 8.18 -0.95
C GLY A 65 -13.38 8.34 -1.38
N VAL A 66 -14.18 9.14 -0.67
CA VAL A 66 -15.60 9.37 -0.97
C VAL A 66 -15.81 10.51 -1.96
N CYS A 67 -15.17 11.67 -1.72
CA CYS A 67 -15.41 12.89 -2.49
C CYS A 67 -14.16 13.43 -3.22
N GLY A 68 -13.01 12.77 -3.08
CA GLY A 68 -11.77 13.15 -3.77
C GLY A 68 -11.03 14.35 -3.18
N TRP A 69 -11.48 14.90 -2.04
CA TRP A 69 -10.78 15.97 -1.36
C TRP A 69 -9.45 15.51 -0.78
N THR A 70 -8.41 16.32 -0.97
CA THR A 70 -7.08 16.16 -0.34
C THR A 70 -6.71 17.46 0.33
N ASN A 71 -6.10 17.39 1.51
CA ASN A 71 -5.70 18.60 2.22
C ASN A 71 -4.40 19.22 1.64
N PRO A 72 -4.18 20.53 1.84
CA PRO A 72 -2.93 21.17 1.45
C PRO A 72 -1.71 20.52 2.10
N TRP A 73 -0.61 20.42 1.35
CA TRP A 73 0.59 19.70 1.80
C TRP A 73 1.23 20.30 3.07
N TRP A 74 1.09 21.60 3.31
CA TRP A 74 1.69 22.29 4.45
C TRP A 74 0.95 22.05 5.77
N GLU A 75 -0.22 21.41 5.75
CA GLU A 75 -0.94 20.99 6.95
C GLU A 75 -0.42 19.66 7.54
N GLY A 76 0.48 18.97 6.84
CA GLY A 76 1.13 17.77 7.36
C GLY A 76 2.01 18.07 8.58
N THR A 77 2.09 17.13 9.53
CA THR A 77 2.81 17.30 10.80
C THR A 77 4.28 16.87 10.73
N SER A 78 4.67 16.08 9.73
CA SER A 78 6.05 15.66 9.53
C SER A 78 6.81 16.64 8.64
N THR A 79 8.09 16.88 8.97
CA THR A 79 9.02 17.61 8.09
C THR A 79 9.07 16.94 6.72
N LEU A 80 9.00 17.74 5.67
CA LEU A 80 9.18 17.25 4.30
C LEU A 80 10.66 17.05 3.97
N PRO A 81 11.01 16.07 3.14
CA PRO A 81 12.36 15.95 2.62
C PRO A 81 12.73 17.23 1.84
N GLY A 82 13.94 17.73 2.09
CA GLY A 82 14.53 18.85 1.38
C GLY A 82 14.96 18.47 -0.04
N ALA A 83 15.32 19.47 -0.84
CA ALA A 83 15.67 19.26 -2.25
C ALA A 83 16.85 18.28 -2.46
N THR A 84 17.83 18.29 -1.55
CA THR A 84 19.03 17.44 -1.62
C THR A 84 18.79 16.00 -1.19
N ASP A 85 17.67 15.71 -0.52
CA ASP A 85 17.34 14.34 -0.09
C ASP A 85 16.94 13.45 -1.27
N TYR A 86 16.55 14.06 -2.41
CA TYR A 86 16.14 13.35 -3.63
C TYR A 86 17.29 13.01 -4.58
N ASP A 87 18.50 13.55 -4.35
CA ASP A 87 19.69 13.32 -5.21
C ASP A 87 20.37 11.97 -4.96
N GLN A 88 19.87 11.16 -4.02
CA GLN A 88 20.44 9.86 -3.62
C GLN A 88 19.95 8.68 -4.49
N GLY A 89 19.67 8.93 -5.78
CA GLY A 89 19.19 7.93 -6.74
C GLY A 89 20.25 6.95 -7.20
#